data_AF-A0A1V6QAM2-F1
#
_entry.id   AF-A0A1V6QAM2-F1
#
_cell.length_a   1.000
_cell.length_b   1.000
_cell.length_c   1.000
_cell.angle_alpha   90.00
_cell.angle_beta   90.00
_cell.angle_gamma   90.00
#
_symmetry.space_group_name_H-M   'P 1'
#
loop_
_entity.id
_entity.type
_entity.pdbx_description
1 polymer ?
#
loop_
_entity_poly.entity_id
_entity_poly.type
_entity_poly.pdbx_seq_one_letter_code
_entity_poly.pdbx_strand_id
1 'polypeptide(L)'
;MYSIALTFRTLLQEYLSSSLSVPFANKEQPPPIGQPRSIHILSERSLCPFEDLPPAYDPSTWWLDGQIPAHPRLCDEERVRFHIEAIKKALFQYILEGCKLLLERENNNLLLSSIKQHESLWKAAVSAQKYGVVYLAARSECREEFLPTIRCKLSLFAEVDTFLSYNNNAIRAINYGVHELVKSSTFTVDYQTRLIPPNAISAIGIRHIAVRAKDFQEASTCMLDNYSPIWDLHDFAHLSAASVAPNLYGSKYFTDLIKLPSKLTALIRSPKMKTAEPDPLFSDGVVFSELLTPLFTSEIEAAQRQERVHTYISLTDILAEYVADYLMGMRELQHLTTGAMLRVKSSIRPVELATLVQNKNYELVASEIEQRVFTRGGPVGDSKDDLDKMSGLEKIKFLAGCRRWLYFEMRNTIKHRAHKLAYQKVAERMLAADNGASITASDRVLLTKVLENIRYQGWEKDEVVNLWQM
;
A
#
# COMPACT_ATOMS: atom_id res chain seq x y z
N MET A 1 12.13 -40.43 25.58
CA MET A 1 12.50 -39.82 24.28
C MET A 1 11.43 -40.19 23.27
N TYR A 2 10.48 -39.29 23.02
CA TYR A 2 9.44 -39.50 22.02
C TYR A 2 9.97 -39.12 20.64
N SER A 3 9.79 -40.00 19.65
CA SER A 3 10.29 -39.82 18.30
C SER A 3 9.67 -38.58 17.66
N ILE A 4 10.52 -37.65 17.21
CA ILE A 4 10.15 -36.43 16.45
C ILE A 4 9.25 -36.79 15.25
N ALA A 5 9.39 -38.00 14.70
CA ALA A 5 8.53 -38.49 13.63
C ALA A 5 7.07 -38.66 14.06
N LEU A 6 6.78 -38.94 15.33
CA LEU A 6 5.42 -39.07 15.85
C LEU A 6 4.76 -37.68 16.01
N THR A 7 5.50 -36.69 16.53
CA THR A 7 5.03 -35.30 16.65
C THR A 7 4.78 -34.65 15.28
N PHE A 8 5.64 -34.94 14.29
CA PHE A 8 5.45 -34.47 12.92
C PHE A 8 4.23 -35.12 12.26
N ARG A 9 3.95 -36.40 12.54
CA ARG A 9 2.78 -37.10 12.00
C ARG A 9 1.48 -36.54 12.57
N THR A 10 1.44 -36.20 13.85
CA THR A 10 0.25 -35.59 14.48
C THR A 10 -0.04 -34.19 13.96
N LEU A 11 1.00 -33.35 13.79
CA LEU A 11 0.86 -32.01 13.19
C LEU A 11 0.44 -32.06 11.72
N LEU A 12 0.98 -33.02 10.95
CA LEU A 12 0.58 -33.21 9.55
C LEU A 12 -0.85 -33.79 9.45
N GLN A 13 -1.26 -34.65 10.39
CA GLN A 13 -2.64 -35.14 10.47
C GLN A 13 -3.62 -34.03 10.82
N GLU A 14 -3.32 -33.16 11.79
CA GLU A 14 -4.16 -32.00 12.13
C GLU A 14 -4.29 -31.02 10.95
N TYR A 15 -3.20 -30.78 10.22
CA TYR A 15 -3.16 -29.92 9.04
C TYR A 15 -3.93 -30.50 7.83
N LEU A 16 -3.89 -31.82 7.65
CA LEU A 16 -4.63 -32.50 6.58
C LEU A 16 -6.11 -32.74 6.94
N SER A 17 -6.45 -32.89 8.23
CA SER A 17 -7.85 -33.00 8.68
C SER A 17 -8.61 -31.67 8.70
N SER A 18 -7.91 -30.53 8.64
CA SER A 18 -8.50 -29.20 8.49
C SER A 18 -8.75 -28.78 7.03
N SER A 19 -8.35 -29.61 6.06
CA SER A 19 -8.45 -29.33 4.62
C SER A 19 -9.35 -30.30 3.82
N LEU A 20 -10.11 -31.19 4.50
CA LEU A 20 -11.08 -32.06 3.83
C LEU A 20 -12.47 -32.00 4.48
N SER A 21 -13.40 -31.39 3.73
CA SER A 21 -14.86 -31.57 3.77
C SER A 21 -15.57 -31.45 5.13
N VAL A 22 -16.09 -30.25 5.39
CA VAL A 22 -17.28 -30.11 6.25
C VAL A 22 -18.48 -30.70 5.49
N PRO A 23 -19.26 -31.63 6.07
CA PRO A 23 -20.44 -32.18 5.40
C PRO A 23 -21.52 -31.11 5.29
N PHE A 24 -22.02 -30.89 4.07
CA PHE A 24 -23.30 -30.22 3.85
C PHE A 24 -24.41 -31.06 4.50
N ALA A 25 -24.92 -30.59 5.64
CA ALA A 25 -26.17 -31.06 6.21
C ALA A 25 -27.10 -29.86 6.46
N ASN A 26 -28.12 -29.78 5.61
CA ASN A 26 -29.41 -29.12 5.75
C ASN A 26 -29.49 -27.61 6.08
N LYS A 27 -29.81 -26.86 5.02
CA LYS A 27 -30.78 -25.76 4.94
C LYS A 27 -31.11 -25.05 6.27
N GLU A 28 -30.28 -24.07 6.63
CA GLU A 28 -30.78 -22.81 7.14
C GLU A 28 -30.17 -21.71 6.30
N GLN A 29 -31.02 -20.82 5.76
CA GLN A 29 -30.58 -19.67 4.99
C GLN A 29 -29.57 -18.87 5.83
N PRO A 30 -28.46 -18.39 5.25
CA PRO A 30 -27.64 -17.43 5.95
C PRO A 30 -28.53 -16.23 6.33
N PRO A 31 -28.43 -15.70 7.56
CA PRO A 31 -29.16 -14.50 7.90
C PRO A 31 -28.78 -13.43 6.86
N PRO A 32 -29.74 -12.62 6.39
CA PRO A 32 -29.44 -11.57 5.44
C PRO A 32 -28.31 -10.73 6.03
N ILE A 33 -27.26 -10.53 5.22
CA ILE A 33 -26.09 -9.70 5.56
C ILE A 33 -26.64 -8.42 6.17
N GLY A 34 -26.48 -8.30 7.48
CA GLY A 34 -26.90 -7.11 8.20
C GLY A 34 -26.22 -5.95 7.51
N GLN A 35 -27.02 -4.99 7.04
CA GLN A 35 -26.51 -3.75 6.51
C GLN A 35 -25.38 -3.26 7.43
N PRO A 36 -24.20 -2.91 6.90
CA PRO A 36 -23.15 -2.37 7.73
C PRO A 36 -23.78 -1.24 8.54
N ARG A 37 -23.65 -1.28 9.87
CA ARG A 37 -24.09 -0.18 10.72
C ARG A 37 -23.26 1.03 10.31
N SER A 38 -23.81 1.79 9.36
CA SER A 38 -23.34 3.10 8.96
C SER A 38 -23.55 4.00 10.16
N ILE A 39 -22.52 4.19 10.96
CA ILE A 39 -22.41 5.46 11.65
C ILE A 39 -22.07 6.42 10.53
N HIS A 40 -23.09 7.15 10.07
CA HIS A 40 -22.96 8.27 9.15
C HIS A 40 -21.96 9.26 9.76
N ILE A 41 -20.68 9.06 9.50
CA ILE A 41 -19.67 10.11 9.63
C ILE A 41 -19.93 11.04 8.45
N LEU A 42 -20.95 11.89 8.64
CA LEU A 42 -21.17 13.19 8.01
C LEU A 42 -20.62 13.31 6.58
N SER A 43 -21.19 12.57 5.62
CA SER A 43 -20.87 12.76 4.19
C SER A 43 -21.34 14.12 3.66
N GLU A 44 -22.11 14.88 4.46
CA GLU A 44 -22.66 16.19 4.12
C GLU A 44 -21.85 17.38 4.69
N ARG A 45 -20.79 17.14 5.46
CA ARG A 45 -19.92 18.23 5.91
C ARG A 45 -18.83 18.52 4.87
N SER A 46 -18.61 19.81 4.62
CA SER A 46 -17.42 20.33 3.97
C SER A 46 -16.16 19.65 4.54
N LEU A 47 -15.26 19.24 3.66
CA LEU A 47 -13.92 18.77 3.96
C LEU A 47 -13.22 19.92 4.66
N CYS A 48 -12.97 19.75 5.95
CA CYS A 48 -11.93 20.46 6.64
C CYS A 48 -10.73 19.50 6.69
N PRO A 49 -9.89 19.48 5.64
CA PRO A 49 -8.77 18.55 5.60
C PRO A 49 -7.92 18.74 6.86
N PHE A 50 -7.54 17.62 7.47
CA PHE A 50 -6.75 17.57 8.71
C PHE A 50 -7.50 17.97 9.99
N GLU A 51 -8.83 18.03 10.00
CA GLU A 51 -9.58 18.05 11.26
C GLU A 51 -9.58 16.67 11.94
N ASP A 52 -9.57 16.70 13.27
CA ASP A 52 -9.65 15.48 14.08
C ASP A 52 -11.04 14.84 13.99
N LEU A 53 -11.08 13.53 13.76
CA LEU A 53 -12.31 12.75 13.85
C LEU A 53 -12.76 12.59 15.33
N PRO A 54 -14.06 12.30 15.56
CA PRO A 54 -14.58 12.12 16.92
C PRO A 54 -13.80 11.06 17.72
N PRO A 55 -13.68 11.18 19.06
CA PRO A 55 -12.95 10.20 19.88
C PRO A 55 -13.45 8.75 19.78
N ALA A 56 -14.71 8.56 19.39
CA ALA A 56 -15.31 7.25 19.14
C ALA A 56 -14.79 6.56 17.86
N TYR A 57 -14.12 7.29 16.98
CA TYR A 57 -13.50 6.75 15.78
C TYR A 57 -12.25 5.93 16.14
N ASP A 58 -12.18 4.71 15.63
CA ASP A 58 -11.03 3.84 15.79
C ASP A 58 -10.34 3.53 14.45
N PRO A 59 -9.11 4.04 14.19
CA PRO A 59 -8.36 3.74 12.96
C PRO A 59 -7.92 2.29 12.81
N SER A 60 -8.04 1.45 13.84
CA SER A 60 -7.70 0.02 13.72
C SER A 60 -8.76 -0.74 12.91
N THR A 61 -10.02 -0.34 13.08
CA THR A 61 -11.19 -1.00 12.53
C THR A 61 -11.79 -0.16 11.41
N TRP A 62 -11.94 1.15 11.60
CA TRP A 62 -12.63 2.04 10.67
C TRP A 62 -11.66 2.72 9.70
N TRP A 63 -12.20 3.21 8.58
CA TRP A 63 -11.47 3.99 7.58
C TRP A 63 -11.58 5.47 7.92
N LEU A 64 -10.47 6.21 7.79
CA LEU A 64 -10.36 7.59 8.31
C LEU A 64 -11.28 8.59 7.58
N ASP A 65 -11.76 8.25 6.39
CA ASP A 65 -12.77 9.04 5.66
C ASP A 65 -14.21 8.62 5.99
N GLY A 66 -14.40 7.67 6.90
CA GLY A 66 -15.67 7.08 7.29
C GLY A 66 -16.27 6.13 6.24
N GLN A 67 -15.57 5.86 5.14
CA GLN A 67 -16.09 5.05 4.05
C GLN A 67 -15.34 3.73 3.97
N ILE A 68 -16.08 2.64 4.11
CA ILE A 68 -15.55 1.32 3.82
C ILE A 68 -15.35 1.24 2.30
N PRO A 69 -14.11 1.06 1.79
CA PRO A 69 -13.88 0.92 0.36
C PRO A 69 -14.68 -0.26 -0.17
N ALA A 70 -15.26 -0.11 -1.36
CA ALA A 70 -15.95 -1.18 -2.06
C ALA A 70 -14.92 -2.19 -2.64
N HIS A 71 -14.11 -2.77 -1.77
CA HIS A 71 -13.06 -3.72 -2.05
C HIS A 71 -13.37 -5.00 -1.27
N PRO A 72 -13.75 -6.09 -1.95
CA PRO A 72 -14.14 -7.34 -1.30
C PRO A 72 -13.13 -7.80 -0.24
N ARG A 73 -13.61 -8.33 0.88
CA ARG A 73 -12.77 -8.81 2.00
C ARG A 73 -11.96 -7.74 2.76
N LEU A 74 -11.86 -6.49 2.30
CA LEU A 74 -11.20 -5.44 3.10
C LEU A 74 -12.04 -4.99 4.28
N CYS A 75 -13.35 -5.23 4.26
CA CYS A 75 -14.26 -5.00 5.40
C CYS A 75 -14.08 -6.02 6.55
N ASP A 76 -13.32 -7.10 6.34
CA ASP A 76 -13.00 -8.11 7.35
C ASP A 76 -11.77 -7.68 8.16
N GLU A 77 -12.01 -6.85 9.17
CA GLU A 77 -10.98 -6.20 9.97
C GLU A 77 -10.07 -7.20 10.70
N GLU A 78 -10.63 -8.30 11.20
CA GLU A 78 -9.87 -9.34 11.90
C GLU A 78 -8.89 -10.04 10.96
N ARG A 79 -9.36 -10.41 9.76
CA ARG A 79 -8.50 -11.01 8.73
C ARG A 79 -7.40 -10.06 8.27
N VAL A 80 -7.73 -8.79 8.05
CA VAL A 80 -6.76 -7.74 7.70
C VAL A 80 -5.69 -7.64 8.79
N ARG A 81 -6.09 -7.47 10.05
CA ARG A 81 -5.17 -7.35 11.18
C ARG A 81 -4.28 -8.59 11.33
N PHE A 82 -4.84 -9.79 11.23
CA PHE A 82 -4.08 -11.05 11.32
C PHE A 82 -2.92 -11.10 10.32
N HIS A 83 -3.16 -10.75 9.06
CA HIS A 83 -2.10 -10.79 8.04
C HIS A 83 -1.04 -9.70 8.26
N ILE A 84 -1.46 -8.49 8.63
CA ILE A 84 -0.54 -7.38 8.93
C ILE A 84 0.38 -7.76 10.10
N GLU A 85 -0.17 -8.24 11.20
CA GLU A 85 0.59 -8.65 12.38
C GLU A 85 1.58 -9.77 12.05
N ALA A 86 1.16 -10.77 11.28
CA ALA A 86 2.02 -11.88 10.87
C ALA A 86 3.24 -11.40 10.05
N ILE A 87 3.02 -10.49 9.10
CA ILE A 87 4.08 -9.91 8.26
C ILE A 87 5.02 -9.05 9.10
N LYS A 88 4.47 -8.13 9.91
CA LYS A 88 5.28 -7.21 10.73
C LYS A 88 6.07 -7.94 11.80
N LYS A 89 5.50 -8.98 12.42
CA LYS A 89 6.21 -9.84 13.38
C LYS A 89 7.47 -10.45 12.77
N ALA A 90 7.35 -11.01 11.56
CA ALA A 90 8.48 -11.58 10.86
C ALA A 90 9.52 -10.51 10.48
N LEU A 91 9.06 -9.35 10.00
CA LEU A 91 9.95 -8.23 9.67
C LEU A 91 10.72 -7.71 10.89
N PHE A 92 10.03 -7.44 12.02
CA PHE A 92 10.67 -6.95 13.23
C PHE A 92 11.69 -7.93 13.81
N GLN A 93 11.46 -9.24 13.69
CA GLN A 93 12.44 -10.24 14.12
C GLN A 93 13.82 -9.96 13.50
N TYR A 94 13.86 -9.79 12.18
CA TYR A 94 15.13 -9.55 11.46
C TYR A 94 15.63 -8.11 11.60
N ILE A 95 14.76 -7.10 11.73
CA ILE A 95 15.23 -5.73 12.03
C ILE A 95 15.96 -5.69 13.38
N LEU A 96 15.39 -6.34 14.41
CA LEU A 96 16.02 -6.41 15.73
C LEU A 96 17.32 -7.23 15.73
N GLU A 97 17.44 -8.23 14.85
CA GLU A 97 18.71 -8.90 14.60
C GLU A 97 19.74 -7.94 13.99
N GLY A 98 19.36 -7.13 12.99
CA GLY A 98 20.20 -6.06 12.46
C GLY A 98 20.65 -5.06 13.53
N CYS A 99 19.76 -4.65 14.44
CA CYS A 99 20.12 -3.79 15.58
C CYS A 99 21.16 -4.45 16.51
N LYS A 100 21.04 -5.76 16.80
CA LYS A 100 22.03 -6.49 17.61
C LYS A 100 23.40 -6.46 16.95
N LEU A 101 23.47 -6.76 15.66
CA LEU A 101 24.74 -6.77 14.91
C LEU A 101 25.41 -5.39 14.89
N LEU A 102 24.63 -4.30 14.80
CA LEU A 102 25.17 -2.94 14.89
C LEU A 102 25.72 -2.62 16.28
N LEU A 103 25.01 -2.99 17.34
CA LEU A 103 25.48 -2.80 18.72
C LEU A 103 26.73 -3.62 19.03
N GLU A 104 26.84 -4.83 18.49
CA GLU A 104 28.03 -5.66 18.57
C GLU A 104 29.23 -4.99 17.90
N ARG A 105 29.04 -4.40 16.70
CA ARG A 105 30.09 -3.61 16.01
C ARG A 105 30.55 -2.40 16.82
N GLU A 106 29.65 -1.78 17.58
CA GLU A 106 29.93 -0.63 18.44
C GLU A 106 30.40 -1.02 19.87
N ASN A 107 30.48 -2.33 20.18
CA ASN A 107 30.77 -2.87 21.52
C ASN A 107 29.83 -2.35 22.63
N ASN A 108 28.57 -2.04 22.30
CA ASN A 108 27.60 -1.50 23.24
C ASN A 108 26.82 -2.62 23.97
N ASN A 109 27.49 -3.26 24.92
CA ASN A 109 26.96 -4.41 25.67
C ASN A 109 25.70 -4.07 26.50
N LEU A 110 25.59 -2.83 26.98
CA LEU A 110 24.45 -2.40 27.78
C LEU A 110 23.16 -2.42 26.95
N LEU A 111 23.13 -1.70 25.83
CA LEU A 111 21.96 -1.69 24.94
C LEU A 111 21.71 -3.06 24.30
N LEU A 112 22.75 -3.82 23.96
CA LEU A 112 22.60 -5.15 23.38
C LEU A 112 21.78 -6.09 24.27
N SER A 113 22.04 -6.08 25.58
CA SER A 113 21.30 -6.89 26.55
C SER A 113 19.81 -6.51 26.64
N SER A 114 19.49 -5.23 26.39
CA SER A 114 18.13 -4.71 26.50
C SER A 114 17.21 -5.18 25.36
N ILE A 115 17.73 -5.53 24.18
CA ILE A 115 16.91 -5.97 23.04
C ILE A 115 16.07 -7.19 23.40
N LYS A 116 16.68 -8.20 24.04
CA LYS A 116 15.97 -9.43 24.43
C LYS A 116 15.01 -9.22 25.59
N GLN A 117 15.33 -8.29 26.50
CA GLN A 117 14.54 -8.01 27.70
C GLN A 117 13.32 -7.11 27.40
N HIS A 118 13.43 -6.24 26.40
CA HIS A 118 12.49 -5.17 26.12
C HIS A 118 12.16 -5.07 24.62
N GLU A 119 11.82 -6.20 24.00
CA GLU A 119 11.60 -6.31 22.56
C GLU A 119 10.56 -5.30 22.02
N SER A 120 9.38 -5.17 22.66
CA SER A 120 8.34 -4.22 22.23
C SER A 120 8.79 -2.75 22.35
N LEU A 121 9.69 -2.43 23.29
CA LEU A 121 10.26 -1.07 23.39
C LEU A 121 11.17 -0.79 22.20
N TRP A 122 11.97 -1.77 21.78
CA TRP A 122 12.81 -1.65 20.59
C TRP A 122 11.99 -1.58 19.31
N LYS A 123 10.92 -2.39 19.18
CA LYS A 123 9.98 -2.28 18.05
C LYS A 123 9.37 -0.90 17.97
N ALA A 124 8.93 -0.34 19.10
CA ALA A 124 8.39 1.01 19.15
C ALA A 124 9.41 2.06 18.69
N ALA A 125 10.65 1.97 19.19
CA ALA A 125 11.72 2.91 18.85
C ALA A 125 12.10 2.84 17.36
N VAL A 126 12.23 1.63 16.80
CA VAL A 126 12.43 1.40 15.35
C VAL A 126 11.25 1.94 14.55
N SER A 127 10.02 1.72 15.01
CA SER A 127 8.80 2.12 14.30
C SER A 127 8.62 3.63 14.19
N ALA A 128 9.21 4.37 15.13
CA ALA A 128 9.22 5.83 15.12
C ALA A 128 10.25 6.43 14.14
N GLN A 129 11.17 5.62 13.61
CA GLN A 129 12.21 6.08 12.69
C GLN A 129 11.66 6.25 11.29
N LYS A 130 12.11 7.30 10.61
CA LYS A 130 11.75 7.54 9.22
C LYS A 130 12.62 6.69 8.31
N TYR A 131 11.98 5.92 7.43
CA TYR A 131 12.63 5.15 6.38
C TYR A 131 12.09 5.60 5.03
N GLY A 132 12.87 6.44 4.34
CA GLY A 132 12.41 7.10 3.12
C GLY A 132 11.23 8.02 3.41
N VAL A 133 10.03 7.61 3.00
CA VAL A 133 8.76 8.34 3.21
C VAL A 133 7.78 7.57 4.09
N VAL A 134 8.25 6.56 4.83
CA VAL A 134 7.41 5.66 5.65
C VAL A 134 7.96 5.59 7.07
N TYR A 135 7.04 5.56 8.04
CA TYR A 135 7.31 5.17 9.42
C TYR A 135 6.61 3.84 9.66
N LEU A 136 7.33 2.81 10.14
CA LEU A 136 6.74 1.47 10.35
C LEU A 136 5.60 1.46 11.39
N ALA A 137 5.43 2.52 12.17
CA ALA A 137 4.35 2.65 13.14
C ALA A 137 2.97 2.80 12.49
N ALA A 138 1.97 2.03 12.93
CA ALA A 138 0.55 2.31 12.71
C ALA A 138 -0.09 2.97 13.95
N ARG A 139 -1.19 3.72 13.77
CA ARG A 139 -1.88 4.44 14.88
C ARG A 139 -2.37 3.50 15.98
N SER A 140 -2.90 2.33 15.61
CA SER A 140 -3.38 1.31 16.56
C SER A 140 -2.24 0.77 17.43
N GLU A 141 -1.13 0.37 16.82
CA GLU A 141 0.07 -0.11 17.54
C GLU A 141 0.63 0.95 18.48
N CYS A 142 0.71 2.20 18.02
CA CYS A 142 1.13 3.34 18.84
C CYS A 142 0.28 3.47 20.10
N ARG A 143 -1.04 3.30 19.97
CA ARG A 143 -2.01 3.46 21.06
C ARG A 143 -2.05 2.27 22.01
N GLU A 144 -2.07 1.06 21.46
CA GLU A 144 -2.38 -0.18 22.19
C GLU A 144 -1.13 -0.85 22.75
N GLU A 145 0.00 -0.78 22.04
CA GLU A 145 1.23 -1.49 22.41
C GLU A 145 2.37 -0.53 22.78
N PHE A 146 2.71 0.40 21.88
CA PHE A 146 3.97 1.14 21.98
C PHE A 146 3.93 2.21 23.07
N LEU A 147 2.93 3.09 23.10
CA LEU A 147 2.86 4.16 24.09
C LEU A 147 2.81 3.65 25.54
N PRO A 148 2.00 2.63 25.89
CA PRO A 148 2.06 2.01 27.22
C PRO A 148 3.46 1.48 27.57
N THR A 149 4.09 0.76 26.64
CA THR A 149 5.42 0.18 26.83
C THR A 149 6.49 1.25 27.09
N ILE A 150 6.49 2.33 26.30
CA ILE A 150 7.47 3.41 26.42
C ILE A 150 7.32 4.15 27.76
N ARG A 151 6.09 4.41 28.21
CA ARG A 151 5.83 5.12 29.47
C ARG A 151 6.45 4.43 30.69
N CYS A 152 6.55 3.11 30.67
CA CYS A 152 7.18 2.35 31.75
C CYS A 152 8.72 2.41 31.76
N LYS A 153 9.35 2.86 30.65
CA LYS A 153 10.80 2.75 30.41
C LYS A 153 11.35 3.94 29.59
N LEU A 154 10.97 5.17 29.96
CA LEU A 154 11.28 6.38 29.21
C LEU A 154 12.79 6.62 28.98
N SER A 155 13.63 6.41 29.99
CA SER A 155 15.08 6.62 29.87
C SER A 155 15.71 5.67 28.85
N LEU A 156 15.38 4.38 28.95
CA LEU A 156 15.86 3.37 28.00
C LEU A 156 15.36 3.67 26.59
N PHE A 157 14.09 4.08 26.42
CA PHE A 157 13.59 4.47 25.10
C PHE A 157 14.40 5.62 24.49
N ALA A 158 14.75 6.65 25.27
CA ALA A 158 15.56 7.77 24.79
C ALA A 158 16.98 7.33 24.38
N GLU A 159 17.59 6.41 25.12
CA GLU A 159 18.89 5.81 24.76
C GLU A 159 18.81 5.02 23.44
N VAL A 160 17.76 4.21 23.27
CA VAL A 160 17.52 3.43 22.05
C VAL A 160 17.24 4.36 20.86
N ASP A 161 16.39 5.38 21.02
CA ASP A 161 16.07 6.37 19.98
C ASP A 161 17.33 7.12 19.52
N THR A 162 18.20 7.48 20.47
CA THR A 162 19.51 8.11 20.19
C THR A 162 20.40 7.17 19.38
N PHE A 163 20.51 5.91 19.78
CA PHE A 163 21.30 4.90 19.05
C PHE A 163 20.79 4.69 17.63
N LEU A 164 19.47 4.59 17.45
CA LEU A 164 18.84 4.37 16.14
C LEU A 164 18.99 5.58 15.20
N SER A 165 18.95 6.79 15.75
CA SER A 165 19.16 8.04 15.01
C SER A 165 20.63 8.26 14.65
N TYR A 166 21.55 7.75 15.47
CA TYR A 166 22.98 7.88 15.23
C TYR A 166 23.38 7.11 13.97
N ASN A 167 24.09 7.80 13.06
CA ASN A 167 24.67 7.22 11.85
C ASN A 167 23.65 6.39 11.02
N ASN A 168 22.38 6.81 11.02
CA ASN A 168 21.27 6.13 10.36
C ASN A 168 21.14 4.63 10.72
N ASN A 169 21.45 4.25 11.96
CA ASN A 169 21.39 2.86 12.44
C ASN A 169 20.00 2.23 12.23
N ALA A 170 18.92 3.00 12.35
CA ALA A 170 17.58 2.55 12.01
C ALA A 170 17.45 2.09 10.55
N ILE A 171 17.92 2.91 9.61
CA ILE A 171 17.85 2.62 8.17
C ILE A 171 18.67 1.37 7.84
N ARG A 172 19.88 1.28 8.42
CA ARG A 172 20.79 0.13 8.25
C ARG A 172 20.15 -1.16 8.76
N ALA A 173 19.53 -1.12 9.94
CA ALA A 173 18.82 -2.26 10.53
C ALA A 173 17.58 -2.65 9.72
N ILE A 174 16.83 -1.68 9.19
CA ILE A 174 15.67 -1.95 8.32
C ILE A 174 16.11 -2.55 6.98
N ASN A 175 17.18 -2.02 6.37
CA ASN A 175 17.76 -2.58 5.15
C ASN A 175 18.14 -4.05 5.34
N TYR A 176 18.83 -4.38 6.44
CA TYR A 176 19.14 -5.75 6.83
C TYR A 176 17.88 -6.59 7.03
N GLY A 177 16.92 -6.08 7.80
CA GLY A 177 15.71 -6.81 8.18
C GLY A 177 14.86 -7.22 6.98
N VAL A 178 14.67 -6.32 6.02
CA VAL A 178 13.94 -6.62 4.78
C VAL A 178 14.71 -7.63 3.91
N HIS A 179 16.03 -7.45 3.77
CA HIS A 179 16.87 -8.34 2.95
C HIS A 179 16.90 -9.76 3.50
N GLU A 180 17.10 -9.91 4.81
CA GLU A 180 17.10 -11.21 5.49
C GLU A 180 15.71 -11.86 5.45
N LEU A 181 14.64 -11.09 5.66
CA LEU A 181 13.28 -11.60 5.58
C LEU A 181 13.00 -12.26 4.22
N VAL A 182 13.36 -11.59 3.11
CA VAL A 182 13.19 -12.12 1.76
C VAL A 182 14.05 -13.36 1.51
N LYS A 183 15.28 -13.41 2.05
CA LYS A 183 16.18 -14.56 1.90
C LYS A 183 15.83 -15.74 2.82
N SER A 184 15.03 -15.50 3.85
CA SER A 184 14.62 -16.53 4.80
C SER A 184 13.58 -17.49 4.22
N SER A 185 13.28 -18.58 4.93
CA SER A 185 12.19 -19.50 4.59
C SER A 185 10.79 -18.97 4.91
N THR A 186 10.67 -17.69 5.30
CA THR A 186 9.36 -17.09 5.65
C THR A 186 8.47 -16.93 4.42
N PHE A 187 9.08 -16.68 3.26
CA PHE A 187 8.38 -16.47 2.00
C PHE A 187 8.72 -17.53 0.96
N THR A 188 7.75 -17.84 0.12
CA THR A 188 7.99 -18.39 -1.21
C THR A 188 8.41 -17.24 -2.11
N VAL A 189 9.54 -17.36 -2.79
CA VAL A 189 10.15 -16.28 -3.57
C VAL A 189 10.34 -16.68 -5.02
N ASP A 190 9.65 -15.97 -5.91
CA ASP A 190 9.83 -16.09 -7.35
C ASP A 190 10.88 -15.08 -7.83
N TYR A 191 11.97 -15.58 -8.39
CA TYR A 191 13.02 -14.71 -8.92
C TYR A 191 12.69 -14.29 -10.37
N GLN A 192 12.28 -13.03 -10.55
CA GLN A 192 11.83 -12.47 -11.84
C GLN A 192 12.57 -11.16 -12.16
N THR A 193 13.04 -10.99 -13.40
CA THR A 193 13.93 -9.87 -13.76
C THR A 193 13.31 -8.81 -14.66
N ARG A 194 12.22 -9.12 -15.37
CA ARG A 194 11.76 -8.30 -16.52
C ARG A 194 10.77 -7.18 -16.17
N LEU A 195 9.93 -7.36 -15.14
CA LEU A 195 8.90 -6.39 -14.74
C LEU A 195 9.03 -5.87 -13.31
N ILE A 196 9.87 -6.47 -12.48
CA ILE A 196 10.09 -5.99 -11.11
C ILE A 196 11.05 -4.81 -11.16
N PRO A 197 10.68 -3.63 -10.64
CA PRO A 197 11.61 -2.53 -10.46
C PRO A 197 12.82 -2.95 -9.59
N PRO A 198 13.98 -2.30 -9.72
CA PRO A 198 15.06 -2.46 -8.75
C PRO A 198 14.55 -2.21 -7.32
N ASN A 199 14.95 -3.08 -6.39
CA ASN A 199 14.66 -3.00 -4.95
C ASN A 199 13.17 -3.05 -4.57
N ALA A 200 12.30 -3.48 -5.49
CA ALA A 200 10.88 -3.67 -5.22
C ALA A 200 10.57 -5.14 -4.91
N ILE A 201 9.55 -5.34 -4.08
CA ILE A 201 8.98 -6.62 -3.72
C ILE A 201 7.55 -6.66 -4.25
N SER A 202 7.30 -7.48 -5.27
CA SER A 202 5.94 -7.64 -5.81
C SER A 202 5.20 -8.74 -5.05
N ALA A 203 4.06 -8.41 -4.44
CA ALA A 203 3.28 -9.37 -3.69
C ALA A 203 2.37 -10.19 -4.62
N ILE A 204 2.48 -11.53 -4.57
CA ILE A 204 1.64 -12.44 -5.36
C ILE A 204 0.48 -12.97 -4.52
N GLY A 205 0.74 -13.31 -3.26
CA GLY A 205 -0.26 -13.89 -2.36
C GLY A 205 0.27 -14.08 -0.95
N ILE A 206 -0.36 -14.98 -0.19
CA ILE A 206 0.01 -15.26 1.19
C ILE A 206 1.46 -15.76 1.25
N ARG A 207 2.35 -14.95 1.84
CA ARG A 207 3.78 -15.25 1.96
C ARG A 207 4.44 -15.60 0.62
N HIS A 208 3.89 -15.14 -0.50
CA HIS A 208 4.41 -15.39 -1.84
C HIS A 208 4.72 -14.07 -2.51
N ILE A 209 5.99 -13.86 -2.81
CA ILE A 209 6.51 -12.64 -3.42
C ILE A 209 7.32 -12.97 -4.66
N ALA A 210 7.46 -11.97 -5.52
CA ALA A 210 8.47 -11.98 -6.56
C ALA A 210 9.44 -10.82 -6.36
N VAL A 211 10.72 -11.09 -6.61
CA VAL A 211 11.81 -10.12 -6.50
C VAL A 211 12.83 -10.31 -7.62
N ARG A 212 13.67 -9.31 -7.85
CA ARG A 212 14.82 -9.49 -8.73
C ARG A 212 15.92 -10.24 -7.99
N ALA A 213 16.38 -11.36 -8.55
CA ALA A 213 17.47 -12.13 -7.94
C ALA A 213 18.70 -11.29 -7.59
N LYS A 214 19.10 -10.39 -8.50
CA LYS A 214 20.29 -9.53 -8.32
C LYS A 214 20.22 -8.60 -7.11
N ASP A 215 19.04 -8.21 -6.66
CA ASP A 215 18.89 -7.29 -5.53
C ASP A 215 19.15 -8.04 -4.19
N PHE A 216 19.13 -9.38 -4.20
CA PHE A 216 19.28 -10.24 -3.01
C PHE A 216 20.50 -11.18 -3.08
N GLN A 217 21.43 -10.96 -4.02
CA GLN A 217 22.63 -11.80 -4.20
C GLN A 217 23.61 -11.71 -3.03
N GLU A 218 23.75 -10.52 -2.44
CA GLU A 218 24.70 -10.29 -1.35
C GLU A 218 24.23 -10.86 -0.01
N ALA A 219 25.17 -11.00 0.92
CA ALA A 219 24.86 -11.33 2.31
C ALA A 219 24.11 -10.18 2.98
N SER A 220 23.12 -10.49 3.81
CA SER A 220 22.28 -9.47 4.47
C SER A 220 23.12 -8.54 5.34
N THR A 221 24.23 -9.02 5.91
CA THR A 221 25.18 -8.21 6.68
C THR A 221 25.79 -7.04 5.90
N CYS A 222 25.87 -7.13 4.56
CA CYS A 222 26.33 -6.02 3.70
C CYS A 222 25.31 -4.85 3.69
N MET A 223 24.02 -5.14 3.96
CA MET A 223 23.00 -4.11 4.07
C MET A 223 23.21 -3.18 5.27
N LEU A 224 23.93 -3.65 6.30
CA LEU A 224 24.31 -2.84 7.44
C LEU A 224 25.33 -1.76 7.08
N ASP A 225 25.91 -1.74 5.89
CA ASP A 225 26.84 -0.70 5.46
C ASP A 225 26.14 0.38 4.59
N ASN A 226 24.83 0.21 4.35
CA ASN A 226 24.02 1.13 3.56
C ASN A 226 23.23 2.11 4.44
N TYR A 227 23.61 3.39 4.35
CA TYR A 227 23.05 4.48 5.16
C TYR A 227 21.76 5.09 4.60
N SER A 228 21.34 4.67 3.41
CA SER A 228 20.15 5.16 2.73
C SER A 228 19.10 4.06 2.59
N PRO A 229 17.80 4.41 2.56
CA PRO A 229 16.74 3.45 2.30
C PRO A 229 16.95 2.78 0.94
N ILE A 230 16.96 1.44 0.91
CA ILE A 230 17.11 0.64 -0.31
C ILE A 230 15.74 0.20 -0.83
N TRP A 231 14.88 -0.26 0.08
CA TRP A 231 13.62 -0.94 -0.22
C TRP A 231 12.45 0.04 -0.23
N ASP A 232 11.38 -0.28 -0.97
CA ASP A 232 10.12 0.43 -0.81
C ASP A 232 9.25 -0.27 0.24
N LEU A 233 9.14 0.31 1.44
CA LEU A 233 8.31 -0.28 2.50
C LEU A 233 6.82 -0.30 2.13
N HIS A 234 6.39 0.46 1.12
CA HIS A 234 5.05 0.37 0.58
C HIS A 234 4.70 -1.03 0.07
N ASP A 235 5.69 -1.81 -0.35
CA ASP A 235 5.50 -3.19 -0.80
C ASP A 235 4.94 -4.13 0.30
N PHE A 236 5.09 -3.77 1.57
CA PHE A 236 4.45 -4.52 2.66
C PHE A 236 2.93 -4.25 2.77
N ALA A 237 2.45 -3.10 2.29
CA ALA A 237 1.01 -2.86 2.14
C ALA A 237 0.43 -3.72 1.00
N HIS A 238 1.17 -3.84 -0.10
CA HIS A 238 0.87 -4.79 -1.18
C HIS A 238 0.82 -6.23 -0.67
N LEU A 239 1.83 -6.66 0.10
CA LEU A 239 1.87 -8.01 0.68
C LEU A 239 0.70 -8.27 1.63
N SER A 240 0.32 -7.27 2.42
CA SER A 240 -0.83 -7.37 3.32
C SER A 240 -2.14 -7.54 2.54
N ALA A 241 -2.37 -6.70 1.52
CA ALA A 241 -3.56 -6.79 0.66
C ALA A 241 -3.60 -8.13 -0.10
N ALA A 242 -2.50 -8.54 -0.73
CA ALA A 242 -2.39 -9.82 -1.43
C ALA A 242 -2.60 -11.01 -0.49
N SER A 243 -2.21 -10.91 0.78
CA SER A 243 -2.46 -11.98 1.77
C SER A 243 -3.93 -12.08 2.15
N VAL A 244 -4.66 -10.96 2.20
CA VAL A 244 -6.11 -10.94 2.49
C VAL A 244 -6.88 -11.65 1.38
N ALA A 245 -6.63 -11.35 0.11
CA ALA A 245 -7.29 -11.99 -1.02
C ALA A 245 -6.36 -12.11 -2.25
N PRO A 246 -5.53 -13.16 -2.35
CA PRO A 246 -4.52 -13.29 -3.41
C PRO A 246 -5.09 -13.20 -4.83
N ASN A 247 -6.27 -13.78 -5.05
CA ASN A 247 -6.91 -13.79 -6.37
C ASN A 247 -7.33 -12.40 -6.83
N LEU A 248 -7.67 -11.51 -5.90
CA LEU A 248 -8.14 -10.14 -6.20
C LEU A 248 -6.99 -9.12 -6.15
N TYR A 249 -6.10 -9.24 -5.16
CA TYR A 249 -5.12 -8.21 -4.80
C TYR A 249 -3.68 -8.62 -5.03
N GLY A 250 -3.43 -9.88 -5.39
CA GLY A 250 -2.11 -10.34 -5.81
C GLY A 250 -1.70 -9.72 -7.14
N SER A 251 -0.41 -9.41 -7.27
CA SER A 251 0.19 -8.91 -8.50
C SER A 251 -0.08 -9.87 -9.66
N LYS A 252 -0.67 -9.34 -10.74
CA LYS A 252 -0.87 -10.07 -12.00
C LYS A 252 0.25 -9.83 -13.01
N TYR A 253 1.36 -9.22 -12.56
CA TYR A 253 2.49 -8.91 -13.43
C TYR A 253 3.09 -10.15 -14.08
N PHE A 254 3.25 -11.23 -13.30
CA PHE A 254 4.04 -12.39 -13.71
C PHE A 254 3.21 -13.49 -14.35
N THR A 255 1.92 -13.56 -14.04
CA THR A 255 1.01 -14.53 -14.65
C THR A 255 0.68 -14.12 -16.08
N ASP A 256 0.41 -12.83 -16.31
CA ASP A 256 -0.22 -12.39 -17.57
C ASP A 256 0.39 -11.12 -18.17
N LEU A 257 0.66 -10.07 -17.39
CA LEU A 257 1.11 -8.78 -17.94
C LEU A 257 2.52 -8.85 -18.57
N ILE A 258 3.39 -9.76 -18.11
CA ILE A 258 4.73 -9.99 -18.69
C ILE A 258 4.66 -10.52 -20.13
N LYS A 259 3.52 -11.10 -20.52
CA LYS A 259 3.29 -11.63 -21.87
C LYS A 259 2.83 -10.54 -22.85
N LEU A 260 2.48 -9.34 -22.35
CA LEU A 260 2.02 -8.25 -23.19
C LEU A 260 3.14 -7.66 -24.06
N PRO A 261 2.81 -7.08 -25.22
CA PRO A 261 3.74 -6.30 -26.03
C PRO A 261 4.45 -5.20 -25.21
N SER A 262 5.71 -4.91 -25.57
CA SER A 262 6.54 -3.93 -24.87
C SER A 262 5.87 -2.57 -24.70
N LYS A 263 5.14 -2.11 -25.72
CA LYS A 263 4.36 -0.86 -25.69
C LYS A 263 3.30 -0.83 -24.57
N LEU A 264 2.63 -1.95 -24.29
CA LEU A 264 1.65 -2.02 -23.21
C LEU A 264 2.35 -2.14 -21.85
N THR A 265 3.41 -2.97 -21.74
CA THR A 265 4.17 -3.04 -20.49
C THR A 265 4.83 -1.71 -20.10
N ALA A 266 5.13 -0.84 -21.07
CA ALA A 266 5.66 0.51 -20.82
C ALA A 266 4.64 1.42 -20.11
N LEU A 267 3.33 1.20 -20.29
CA LEU A 267 2.28 1.93 -19.55
C LEU A 267 2.37 1.68 -18.05
N ILE A 268 2.83 0.51 -17.65
CA ILE A 268 2.99 0.13 -16.24
C ILE A 268 4.36 0.58 -15.75
N ARG A 269 5.42 0.22 -16.48
CA ARG A 269 6.82 0.48 -16.09
C ARG A 269 7.19 1.96 -16.05
N SER A 270 6.40 2.80 -16.71
CA SER A 270 6.51 4.27 -16.66
C SER A 270 7.92 4.80 -16.97
N PRO A 271 8.56 4.34 -18.08
CA PRO A 271 9.89 4.83 -18.42
C PRO A 271 9.86 6.33 -18.71
N LYS A 272 10.95 7.04 -18.35
CA LYS A 272 11.11 8.49 -18.60
C LYS A 272 9.98 9.37 -18.04
N MET A 273 9.23 8.90 -17.03
CA MET A 273 8.08 9.64 -16.48
C MET A 273 8.45 11.05 -15.98
N LYS A 274 9.68 11.27 -15.50
CA LYS A 274 10.14 12.57 -14.97
C LYS A 274 10.74 13.51 -16.02
N THR A 275 10.44 13.31 -17.30
CA THR A 275 11.00 14.12 -18.40
C THR A 275 9.94 15.06 -18.98
N ALA A 276 10.37 16.06 -19.78
CA ALA A 276 9.44 17.01 -20.40
C ALA A 276 8.54 16.34 -21.46
N GLU A 277 8.98 15.19 -21.99
CA GLU A 277 8.26 14.39 -22.97
C GLU A 277 8.20 12.94 -22.49
N PRO A 278 7.35 12.61 -21.51
CA PRO A 278 7.19 11.24 -21.06
C PRO A 278 6.74 10.33 -22.20
N ASP A 279 7.27 9.11 -22.26
CA ASP A 279 6.89 8.11 -23.26
C ASP A 279 6.67 6.76 -22.57
N PRO A 280 5.41 6.32 -22.35
CA PRO A 280 4.17 6.93 -22.85
C PRO A 280 3.66 8.08 -21.95
N LEU A 281 2.94 9.02 -22.58
CA LEU A 281 2.40 10.25 -21.96
C LEU A 281 1.39 10.01 -20.82
N PHE A 282 0.84 8.80 -20.72
CA PHE A 282 -0.17 8.43 -19.73
C PHE A 282 0.13 7.08 -19.07
N SER A 283 1.42 6.74 -18.92
CA SER A 283 1.79 5.63 -18.04
C SER A 283 1.29 5.86 -16.61
N ASP A 284 1.12 4.77 -15.86
CA ASP A 284 0.60 4.78 -14.49
C ASP A 284 1.36 5.76 -13.59
N GLY A 285 2.69 5.74 -13.69
CA GLY A 285 3.59 6.63 -12.95
C GLY A 285 3.47 8.08 -13.38
N VAL A 286 3.26 8.38 -14.67
CA VAL A 286 3.03 9.76 -15.15
C VAL A 286 1.71 10.30 -14.59
N VAL A 287 0.61 9.56 -14.76
CA VAL A 287 -0.71 10.01 -14.28
C VAL A 287 -0.70 10.16 -12.76
N PHE A 288 -0.19 9.16 -12.03
CA PHE A 288 -0.19 9.19 -10.58
C PHE A 288 0.82 10.18 -9.99
N SER A 289 2.09 10.12 -10.38
CA SER A 289 3.14 10.91 -9.71
C SER A 289 3.21 12.34 -10.23
N GLU A 290 3.03 12.53 -11.54
CA GLU A 290 3.34 13.80 -12.20
C GLU A 290 2.10 14.65 -12.52
N LEU A 291 0.96 14.05 -12.87
CA LEU A 291 -0.25 14.80 -13.26
C LEU A 291 -1.25 14.98 -12.11
N LEU A 292 -1.49 13.93 -11.31
CA LEU A 292 -2.42 14.00 -10.19
C LEU A 292 -1.88 14.79 -8.99
N THR A 293 -0.56 14.91 -8.85
CA THR A 293 0.03 15.67 -7.72
C THR A 293 -0.27 17.16 -7.82
N PRO A 294 0.01 17.88 -8.94
CA PRO A 294 -0.34 19.30 -9.06
C PRO A 294 -1.84 19.55 -8.94
N LEU A 295 -2.68 18.68 -9.53
CA LEU A 295 -4.13 18.78 -9.43
C LEU A 295 -4.59 18.71 -7.97
N PHE A 296 -4.18 17.66 -7.24
CA PHE A 296 -4.54 17.52 -5.82
C PHE A 296 -4.06 18.72 -4.99
N THR A 297 -2.81 19.17 -5.19
CA THR A 297 -2.27 20.30 -4.45
C THR A 297 -3.08 21.56 -4.69
N SER A 298 -3.43 21.86 -5.94
CA SER A 298 -4.23 23.04 -6.27
C SER A 298 -5.61 23.02 -5.62
N GLU A 299 -6.31 21.88 -5.66
CA GLU A 299 -7.64 21.73 -5.04
C GLU A 299 -7.58 21.85 -3.51
N ILE A 300 -6.58 21.24 -2.86
CA ILE A 300 -6.41 21.33 -1.41
C ILE A 300 -6.07 22.76 -0.97
N GLU A 301 -5.20 23.45 -1.69
CA GLU A 301 -4.86 24.84 -1.37
C GLU A 301 -6.06 25.78 -1.56
N ALA A 302 -6.87 25.56 -2.61
CA ALA A 302 -8.12 26.29 -2.80
C ALA A 302 -9.14 26.02 -1.67
N ALA A 303 -9.22 24.78 -1.20
CA ALA A 303 -10.05 24.42 -0.04
C ALA A 303 -9.58 25.12 1.24
N GLN A 304 -8.26 25.14 1.49
CA GLN A 304 -7.66 25.81 2.65
C GLN A 304 -7.85 27.33 2.62
N ARG A 305 -7.87 27.94 1.43
CA ARG A 305 -8.22 29.36 1.23
C ARG A 305 -9.73 29.62 1.25
N GLN A 306 -10.55 28.60 1.47
CA GLN A 306 -12.02 28.68 1.46
C GLN A 306 -12.61 29.13 0.10
N GLU A 307 -11.84 28.97 -0.99
CA GLU A 307 -12.29 29.26 -2.36
C GLU A 307 -13.12 28.11 -2.94
N ARG A 308 -12.93 26.89 -2.40
CA ARG A 308 -13.68 25.69 -2.77
C ARG A 308 -14.10 24.92 -1.55
N VAL A 309 -15.21 24.20 -1.70
CA VAL A 309 -15.71 23.26 -0.71
C VAL A 309 -15.67 21.87 -1.32
N HIS A 310 -14.85 21.00 -0.73
CA HIS A 310 -14.78 19.60 -1.14
C HIS A 310 -15.38 18.70 -0.08
N THR A 311 -15.67 17.45 -0.42
CA THR A 311 -15.67 16.30 0.49
C THR A 311 -14.57 15.35 0.00
N TYR A 312 -14.22 14.29 0.73
CA TYR A 312 -13.29 13.28 0.18
C TYR A 312 -13.81 12.71 -1.15
N ILE A 313 -15.13 12.53 -1.28
CA ILE A 313 -15.79 12.08 -2.51
C ILE A 313 -15.67 13.12 -3.61
N SER A 314 -16.07 14.37 -3.36
CA SER A 314 -16.09 15.38 -4.43
C SER A 314 -14.68 15.77 -4.88
N LEU A 315 -13.69 15.74 -4.00
CA LEU A 315 -12.28 15.87 -4.38
C LEU A 315 -11.81 14.69 -5.24
N THR A 316 -12.20 13.47 -4.89
CA THR A 316 -11.88 12.29 -5.72
C THR A 316 -12.51 12.41 -7.11
N ASP A 317 -13.78 12.82 -7.18
CA ASP A 317 -14.53 12.95 -8.42
C ASP A 317 -13.97 14.05 -9.33
N ILE A 318 -13.67 15.24 -8.80
CA ILE A 318 -13.13 16.35 -9.60
C ILE A 318 -11.75 16.02 -10.19
N LEU A 319 -10.89 15.37 -9.41
CA LEU A 319 -9.59 14.90 -9.89
C LEU A 319 -9.75 13.82 -10.96
N ALA A 320 -10.69 12.90 -10.77
CA ALA A 320 -10.99 11.84 -11.72
C ALA A 320 -11.51 12.40 -13.05
N GLU A 321 -12.37 13.42 -12.99
CA GLU A 321 -12.89 14.15 -14.16
C GLU A 321 -11.76 14.78 -14.98
N TYR A 322 -10.83 15.50 -14.33
CA TYR A 322 -9.69 16.11 -15.01
C TYR A 322 -8.76 15.07 -15.67
N VAL A 323 -8.51 13.95 -14.99
CA VAL A 323 -7.72 12.86 -15.57
C VAL A 323 -8.47 12.16 -16.71
N ALA A 324 -9.77 11.93 -16.58
CA ALA A 324 -10.58 11.33 -17.65
C ALA A 324 -10.59 12.22 -18.89
N ASP A 325 -10.74 13.54 -18.73
CA ASP A 325 -10.67 14.50 -19.83
C ASP A 325 -9.31 14.47 -20.53
N TYR A 326 -8.23 14.40 -19.74
CA TYR A 326 -6.87 14.28 -20.27
C TYR A 326 -6.66 13.00 -21.08
N LEU A 327 -7.07 11.85 -20.54
CA LEU A 327 -6.96 10.54 -21.21
C LEU A 327 -7.81 10.44 -22.48
N MET A 328 -8.87 11.24 -22.57
CA MET A 328 -9.71 11.36 -23.77
C MET A 328 -9.17 12.39 -24.79
N GLY A 329 -8.05 13.05 -24.51
CA GLY A 329 -7.46 14.09 -25.37
C GLY A 329 -8.22 15.43 -25.37
N MET A 330 -9.14 15.61 -24.42
CA MET A 330 -10.00 16.79 -24.31
C MET A 330 -9.38 17.92 -23.49
N ARG A 331 -8.31 17.62 -22.72
CA ARG A 331 -7.66 18.56 -21.80
C ARG A 331 -6.15 18.35 -21.75
N GLU A 332 -5.43 19.41 -21.40
CA GLU A 332 -4.01 19.35 -21.00
C GLU A 332 -3.85 19.42 -19.48
N LEU A 333 -2.82 18.76 -18.96
CA LEU A 333 -2.49 18.75 -17.53
C LEU A 333 -1.04 19.15 -17.30
N GLN A 334 -0.80 19.89 -16.22
CA GLN A 334 0.55 20.30 -15.83
C GLN A 334 1.34 19.12 -15.28
N HIS A 335 2.56 18.94 -15.77
CA HIS A 335 3.51 17.97 -15.29
C HIS A 335 4.29 18.50 -14.09
N LEU A 336 4.27 17.80 -12.96
CA LEU A 336 4.91 18.23 -11.71
C LEU A 336 6.38 18.58 -11.87
N THR A 337 7.19 17.64 -12.38
CA THR A 337 8.66 17.80 -12.38
C THR A 337 9.14 18.91 -13.32
N THR A 338 8.45 19.12 -14.45
CA THR A 338 8.93 20.01 -15.52
C THR A 338 8.11 21.28 -15.68
N GLY A 339 6.94 21.35 -15.06
CA GLY A 339 5.96 22.43 -15.24
C GLY A 339 5.29 22.45 -16.62
N ALA A 340 5.66 21.53 -17.53
CA ALA A 340 5.14 21.50 -18.89
C ALA A 340 3.66 21.10 -18.92
N MET A 341 2.88 21.70 -19.83
CA MET A 341 1.52 21.25 -20.12
C MET A 341 1.57 20.07 -21.07
N LEU A 342 1.16 18.89 -20.60
CA LEU A 342 1.07 17.69 -21.41
C LEU A 342 -0.33 17.57 -22.00
N ARG A 343 -0.42 17.07 -23.24
CA ARG A 343 -1.68 16.78 -23.91
C ARG A 343 -1.59 15.47 -24.68
N VAL A 344 -2.58 14.60 -24.50
CA VAL A 344 -2.71 13.40 -25.31
C VAL A 344 -3.36 13.76 -26.65
N LYS A 345 -2.79 13.28 -27.77
CA LYS A 345 -3.26 13.62 -29.12
C LYS A 345 -4.58 12.94 -29.52
N SER A 346 -4.90 11.82 -28.89
CA SER A 346 -6.08 11.01 -29.14
C SER A 346 -6.56 10.37 -27.85
N SER A 347 -7.83 9.96 -27.80
CA SER A 347 -8.33 9.13 -26.71
C SER A 347 -7.46 7.88 -26.53
N ILE A 348 -7.23 7.48 -25.28
CA ILE A 348 -6.59 6.21 -24.93
C ILE A 348 -7.32 5.03 -25.59
N ARG A 349 -6.61 3.96 -25.95
CA ARG A 349 -7.25 2.78 -26.55
C ARG A 349 -7.80 1.84 -25.48
N PRO A 350 -8.89 1.08 -25.76
CA PRO A 350 -9.45 0.11 -24.82
C PRO A 350 -8.44 -0.87 -24.22
N VAL A 351 -7.51 -1.38 -25.02
CA VAL A 351 -6.45 -2.30 -24.57
C VAL A 351 -5.41 -1.63 -23.64
N GLU A 352 -5.14 -0.34 -23.85
CA GLU A 352 -4.25 0.44 -22.99
C GLU A 352 -4.91 0.70 -21.64
N LEU A 353 -6.21 1.07 -21.67
CA LEU A 353 -7.03 1.24 -20.47
C LEU A 353 -7.12 -0.07 -19.66
N ALA A 354 -7.37 -1.21 -20.31
CA ALA A 354 -7.40 -2.52 -19.65
C ALA A 354 -6.07 -2.87 -18.97
N THR A 355 -4.94 -2.51 -19.60
CA THR A 355 -3.59 -2.73 -19.04
C THR A 355 -3.39 -1.91 -17.77
N LEU A 356 -3.77 -0.64 -17.82
CA LEU A 356 -3.64 0.29 -16.70
C LEU A 356 -4.59 -0.07 -15.54
N VAL A 357 -5.83 -0.47 -15.83
CA VAL A 357 -6.82 -0.89 -14.83
C VAL A 357 -6.34 -2.12 -14.06
N GLN A 358 -5.80 -3.13 -14.76
CA GLN A 358 -5.27 -4.32 -14.12
C GLN A 358 -4.18 -3.97 -13.10
N ASN A 359 -3.30 -3.02 -13.45
CA ASN A 359 -2.29 -2.54 -12.51
C ASN A 359 -2.90 -1.72 -11.37
N LYS A 360 -3.88 -0.87 -11.67
CA LYS A 360 -4.45 0.03 -10.66
C LYS A 360 -5.15 -0.69 -9.53
N ASN A 361 -5.73 -1.86 -9.79
CA ASN A 361 -6.32 -2.68 -8.74
C ASN A 361 -5.28 -3.26 -7.75
N TYR A 362 -4.02 -3.43 -8.17
CA TYR A 362 -2.93 -3.80 -7.28
C TYR A 362 -2.50 -2.58 -6.44
N GLU A 363 -2.28 -1.42 -7.08
CA GLU A 363 -1.82 -0.19 -6.42
C GLU A 363 -2.84 0.42 -5.43
N LEU A 364 -4.11 0.50 -5.81
CA LEU A 364 -5.11 1.17 -4.97
C LEU A 364 -5.33 0.42 -3.64
N VAL A 365 -5.45 -0.91 -3.68
CA VAL A 365 -5.78 -1.69 -2.47
C VAL A 365 -4.66 -1.64 -1.44
N ALA A 366 -3.40 -1.56 -1.88
CA ALA A 366 -2.28 -1.29 -1.00
C ALA A 366 -2.39 0.10 -0.35
N SER A 367 -2.76 1.14 -1.10
CA SER A 367 -2.99 2.47 -0.52
C SER A 367 -4.14 2.50 0.49
N GLU A 368 -5.20 1.71 0.31
CA GLU A 368 -6.36 1.68 1.22
C GLU A 368 -6.05 1.02 2.56
N ILE A 369 -5.23 -0.04 2.55
CA ILE A 369 -4.81 -0.76 3.76
C ILE A 369 -3.59 -0.12 4.42
N GLU A 370 -2.83 0.70 3.68
CA GLU A 370 -1.54 1.29 4.08
C GLU A 370 -1.52 1.82 5.52
N GLN A 371 -2.51 2.64 5.88
CA GLN A 371 -2.65 3.26 7.20
C GLN A 371 -2.72 2.27 8.39
N ARG A 372 -3.09 1.01 8.12
CA ARG A 372 -3.14 -0.08 9.10
C ARG A 372 -1.81 -0.81 9.20
N VAL A 373 -0.98 -0.74 8.16
CA VAL A 373 0.34 -1.39 8.10
C VAL A 373 1.40 -0.47 8.67
N PHE A 374 1.39 0.80 8.29
CA PHE A 374 2.38 1.81 8.66
C PHE A 374 1.82 3.22 8.45
N THR A 375 2.61 4.24 8.79
CA THR A 375 2.24 5.64 8.57
C THR A 375 3.03 6.22 7.40
N ARG A 376 2.33 6.81 6.43
CA ARG A 376 2.96 7.51 5.29
C ARG A 376 3.36 8.92 5.70
N GLY A 377 4.65 9.22 5.59
CA GLY A 377 5.23 10.55 5.72
C GLY A 377 5.54 11.19 4.37
N GLY A 378 6.35 12.25 4.42
CA GLY A 378 6.85 12.97 3.25
C GLY A 378 8.34 12.73 3.01
N PRO A 379 8.93 13.35 1.97
CA PRO A 379 10.38 13.51 1.88
C PRO A 379 10.95 14.13 3.16
N VAL A 380 12.22 13.87 3.46
CA VAL A 380 12.92 14.50 4.60
C VAL A 380 12.92 16.02 4.41
N GLY A 381 12.56 16.76 5.46
CA GLY A 381 12.48 18.22 5.45
C GLY A 381 11.19 18.80 4.86
N ASP A 382 10.28 17.98 4.34
CA ASP A 382 9.00 18.48 3.83
C ASP A 382 8.12 18.98 4.99
N SER A 383 7.74 20.25 4.95
CA SER A 383 6.96 20.89 6.01
C SER A 383 5.54 20.34 6.16
N LYS A 384 5.06 19.55 5.19
CA LYS A 384 3.76 18.88 5.25
C LYS A 384 3.81 17.53 5.98
N ASP A 385 5.01 17.04 6.34
CA ASP A 385 5.19 15.85 7.17
C ASP A 385 5.24 16.27 8.64
N ASP A 386 4.10 16.18 9.32
CA ASP A 386 3.94 16.55 10.73
C ASP A 386 4.95 15.82 11.64
N LEU A 387 5.35 14.60 11.27
CA LEU A 387 6.18 13.74 12.10
C LEU A 387 7.68 14.06 11.98
N ASP A 388 8.13 14.64 10.87
CA ASP A 388 9.56 14.70 10.51
C ASP A 388 10.42 15.40 11.57
N LYS A 389 9.87 16.45 12.21
CA LYS A 389 10.55 17.26 13.22
C LYS A 389 10.37 16.77 14.67
N MET A 390 9.56 15.74 14.88
CA MET A 390 9.27 15.20 16.20
C MET A 390 10.33 14.17 16.63
N SER A 391 10.66 14.14 17.93
CA SER A 391 11.43 13.03 18.53
C SER A 391 10.67 11.70 18.41
N GLY A 392 11.35 10.57 18.60
CA GLY A 392 10.70 9.25 18.54
C GLY A 392 9.51 9.13 19.51
N LEU A 393 9.65 9.70 20.72
CA LEU A 393 8.58 9.69 21.73
C LEU A 393 7.38 10.55 21.31
N GLU A 394 7.65 11.73 20.76
CA GLU A 394 6.61 12.66 20.28
C GLU A 394 5.84 12.06 19.11
N LYS A 395 6.53 11.40 18.16
CA LYS A 395 5.89 10.68 17.06
C LYS A 395 4.91 9.62 17.56
N ILE A 396 5.34 8.75 18.47
CA ILE A 396 4.48 7.69 19.01
C ILE A 396 3.29 8.29 19.78
N LYS A 397 3.53 9.31 20.62
CA LYS A 397 2.44 10.01 21.35
C LYS A 397 1.45 10.65 20.38
N PHE A 398 1.94 11.34 19.36
CA PHE A 398 1.12 11.98 18.35
C PHE A 398 0.29 10.94 17.62
N LEU A 399 0.89 9.86 17.10
CA LEU A 399 0.15 8.83 16.35
C LEU A 399 -0.87 8.07 17.22
N ALA A 400 -0.57 7.81 18.49
CA ALA A 400 -1.51 7.20 19.42
C ALA A 400 -2.77 8.06 19.63
N GLY A 401 -2.59 9.39 19.68
CA GLY A 401 -3.65 10.39 19.85
C GLY A 401 -4.31 10.84 18.54
N CYS A 402 -3.63 10.70 17.41
CA CYS A 402 -4.07 11.21 16.12
C CYS A 402 -5.32 10.46 15.64
N ARG A 403 -6.33 11.22 15.21
CA ARG A 403 -7.58 10.70 14.62
C ARG A 403 -7.85 11.31 13.26
N ARG A 404 -6.89 12.01 12.66
CA ARG A 404 -7.01 12.61 11.32
C ARG A 404 -6.11 11.91 10.31
N TRP A 405 -6.43 12.07 9.02
CA TRP A 405 -5.48 11.78 7.95
C TRP A 405 -4.27 12.73 8.04
N LEU A 406 -3.07 12.21 7.77
CA LEU A 406 -1.91 13.04 7.48
C LEU A 406 -1.90 13.42 6.00
N TYR A 407 -1.21 14.51 5.66
CA TYR A 407 -1.18 15.06 4.30
C TYR A 407 -0.84 13.99 3.25
N PHE A 408 0.23 13.22 3.47
CA PHE A 408 0.72 12.25 2.50
C PHE A 408 -0.16 11.00 2.36
N GLU A 409 -0.78 10.56 3.46
CA GLU A 409 -1.77 9.47 3.44
C GLU A 409 -3.00 9.89 2.61
N MET A 410 -3.55 11.08 2.90
CA MET A 410 -4.73 11.61 2.20
C MET A 410 -4.43 11.81 0.72
N ARG A 411 -3.29 12.47 0.43
CA ARG A 411 -2.85 12.72 -0.94
C ARG A 411 -2.76 11.44 -1.74
N ASN A 412 -2.05 10.43 -1.24
CA ASN A 412 -1.84 9.21 -2.01
C ASN A 412 -3.16 8.45 -2.20
N THR A 413 -3.97 8.32 -1.15
CA THR A 413 -5.23 7.56 -1.22
C THR A 413 -6.24 8.22 -2.16
N ILE A 414 -6.46 9.54 -2.02
CA ILE A 414 -7.37 10.28 -2.91
C ILE A 414 -6.90 10.23 -4.36
N LYS A 415 -5.59 10.36 -4.60
CA LYS A 415 -5.04 10.22 -5.96
C LYS A 415 -5.27 8.82 -6.53
N HIS A 416 -5.02 7.74 -5.78
CA HIS A 416 -5.27 6.39 -6.28
C HIS A 416 -6.76 6.14 -6.59
N ARG A 417 -7.66 6.61 -5.71
CA ARG A 417 -9.11 6.53 -5.93
C ARG A 417 -9.54 7.32 -7.16
N ALA A 418 -9.06 8.56 -7.29
CA ALA A 418 -9.36 9.42 -8.44
C ALA A 418 -8.84 8.79 -9.73
N HIS A 419 -7.66 8.17 -9.70
CA HIS A 419 -7.08 7.49 -10.84
C HIS A 419 -7.92 6.28 -11.29
N LYS A 420 -8.36 5.43 -10.36
CA LYS A 420 -9.25 4.31 -10.69
C LYS A 420 -10.61 4.80 -11.20
N LEU A 421 -11.18 5.84 -10.58
CA LEU A 421 -12.44 6.44 -11.00
C LEU A 421 -12.34 7.09 -12.38
N ALA A 422 -11.20 7.70 -12.72
CA ALA A 422 -10.96 8.25 -14.05
C ALA A 422 -11.02 7.14 -15.11
N TYR A 423 -10.40 5.97 -14.84
CA TYR A 423 -10.49 4.82 -15.73
C TYR A 423 -11.91 4.31 -15.92
N GLN A 424 -12.72 4.28 -14.85
CA GLN A 424 -14.14 3.95 -14.94
C GLN A 424 -14.89 4.93 -15.85
N LYS A 425 -14.74 6.24 -15.60
CA LYS A 425 -15.38 7.30 -16.39
C LYS A 425 -14.98 7.24 -17.86
N VAL A 426 -13.71 6.99 -18.16
CA VAL A 426 -13.22 6.80 -19.54
C VAL A 426 -13.91 5.61 -20.21
N ALA A 427 -13.97 4.45 -19.55
CA ALA A 427 -14.65 3.27 -20.10
C ALA A 427 -16.16 3.51 -20.34
N GLU A 428 -16.84 4.15 -19.40
CA GLU A 428 -18.26 4.52 -19.53
C GLU A 428 -18.49 5.48 -20.71
N ARG A 429 -17.64 6.51 -20.87
CA ARG A 429 -17.71 7.46 -21.99
C ARG A 429 -17.45 6.79 -23.34
N MET A 430 -16.49 5.87 -23.41
CA MET A 430 -16.22 5.12 -24.65
C MET A 430 -17.41 4.27 -25.05
N LEU A 431 -18.07 3.60 -24.10
CA LEU A 431 -19.26 2.78 -24.38
C LEU A 431 -20.48 3.61 -24.78
N ALA A 432 -20.64 4.80 -24.18
CA ALA A 432 -21.74 5.73 -24.44
C ALA A 432 -21.58 6.54 -25.72
N ALA A 433 -20.38 6.65 -26.28
CA ALA A 433 -20.14 7.38 -27.51
C ALA A 433 -20.78 6.66 -28.71
N ASP A 434 -21.98 7.11 -29.10
CA ASP A 434 -22.57 6.85 -30.43
C ASP A 434 -21.90 7.70 -31.54
N ASN A 435 -20.89 8.51 -31.18
CA ASN A 435 -20.38 9.64 -31.96
C ASN A 435 -19.17 9.31 -32.84
N GLY A 436 -19.30 8.36 -33.78
CA GLY A 436 -18.44 8.27 -34.97
C GLY A 436 -17.00 7.76 -34.80
N ALA A 437 -16.51 7.56 -33.58
CA ALA A 437 -15.33 6.72 -33.33
C ALA A 437 -15.79 5.25 -33.29
N SER A 438 -15.53 4.50 -34.36
CA SER A 438 -15.95 3.10 -34.47
C SER A 438 -15.18 2.22 -33.47
N ILE A 439 -15.66 2.13 -32.22
CA ILE A 439 -15.23 1.05 -31.32
C ILE A 439 -15.77 -0.28 -31.86
N THR A 440 -14.88 -1.26 -31.98
CA THR A 440 -15.24 -2.58 -32.51
C THR A 440 -16.13 -3.34 -31.52
N ALA A 441 -16.79 -4.41 -31.96
CA ALA A 441 -17.52 -5.30 -31.05
C ALA A 441 -16.59 -5.89 -29.98
N SER A 442 -15.35 -6.24 -30.33
CA SER A 442 -14.32 -6.68 -29.39
C SER A 442 -13.94 -5.61 -28.38
N ASP A 443 -13.83 -4.34 -28.79
CA ASP A 443 -13.55 -3.24 -27.88
C ASP A 443 -14.69 -3.05 -26.87
N ARG A 444 -15.94 -3.16 -27.32
CA ARG A 444 -17.11 -3.09 -26.42
C ARG A 444 -17.07 -4.19 -25.35
N VAL A 445 -16.79 -5.44 -25.74
CA VAL A 445 -16.64 -6.56 -24.79
C VAL A 445 -15.52 -6.28 -23.79
N LEU A 446 -14.35 -5.82 -24.25
CA LEU A 446 -13.23 -5.51 -23.39
C LEU A 446 -13.56 -4.37 -22.40
N LEU A 447 -14.21 -3.30 -22.85
CA LEU A 447 -14.62 -2.18 -22.01
C LEU A 447 -15.66 -2.59 -20.97
N THR A 448 -16.61 -3.45 -21.32
CA THR A 448 -17.54 -4.05 -20.35
C THR A 448 -16.77 -4.83 -19.29
N LYS A 449 -15.80 -5.65 -19.70
CA LYS A 449 -14.95 -6.39 -18.77
C LYS A 449 -14.09 -5.49 -17.88
N VAL A 450 -13.59 -4.38 -18.40
CA VAL A 450 -12.92 -3.34 -17.60
C VAL A 450 -13.84 -2.82 -16.49
N LEU A 451 -15.10 -2.51 -16.80
CA LEU A 451 -16.07 -2.03 -15.80
C LEU A 451 -16.41 -3.11 -14.77
N GLU A 452 -16.63 -4.35 -15.21
CA GLU A 452 -16.84 -5.50 -14.33
C GLU A 452 -15.64 -5.66 -13.37
N ASN A 453 -14.41 -5.55 -13.89
CA ASN A 453 -13.18 -5.66 -13.13
C ASN A 453 -13.00 -4.53 -12.10
N ILE A 454 -13.25 -3.28 -12.49
CA ILE A 454 -13.21 -2.13 -11.58
C ILE A 454 -14.18 -2.30 -10.41
N ARG A 455 -15.36 -2.85 -10.69
CA ARG A 455 -16.47 -3.07 -9.74
C ARG A 455 -16.38 -4.42 -9.01
N TYR A 456 -15.34 -5.21 -9.28
CA TYR A 456 -15.17 -6.58 -8.77
C TYR A 456 -16.36 -7.51 -9.06
N GLN A 457 -17.11 -7.28 -10.13
CA GLN A 457 -18.28 -8.11 -10.45
C GLN A 457 -17.86 -9.59 -10.62
N GLY A 458 -18.58 -10.50 -9.97
CA GLY A 458 -18.31 -11.95 -10.01
C GLY A 458 -17.40 -12.48 -8.90
N TRP A 459 -16.82 -11.62 -8.06
CA TRP A 459 -15.84 -12.04 -7.05
C TRP A 459 -16.35 -13.09 -6.05
N GLU A 460 -17.65 -13.13 -5.76
CA GLU A 460 -18.27 -14.09 -4.82
C GLU A 460 -18.31 -15.52 -5.35
N LYS A 461 -18.17 -15.70 -6.67
CA LYS A 461 -18.17 -17.01 -7.33
C LYS A 461 -16.78 -17.59 -7.52
N ASP A 462 -15.78 -17.02 -6.86
CA ASP A 462 -14.35 -17.30 -7.10
C ASP A 462 -13.93 -17.10 -8.57
N GLU A 463 -14.73 -16.36 -9.36
CA GLU A 463 -14.36 -15.97 -10.72
C GLU A 463 -13.18 -15.00 -10.65
N VAL A 464 -12.06 -15.37 -11.28
CA VAL A 464 -10.84 -14.56 -11.24
C VAL A 464 -11.09 -13.25 -11.98
N VAL A 465 -10.96 -12.14 -11.27
CA VAL A 465 -11.07 -10.78 -11.83
C VAL A 465 -9.75 -10.40 -12.50
N ASN A 466 -9.35 -11.15 -13.53
CA ASN A 466 -8.13 -10.92 -14.30
C ASN A 466 -8.48 -10.68 -15.77
N LEU A 467 -8.15 -9.48 -16.26
CA LEU A 467 -8.49 -9.04 -17.62
C LEU A 467 -7.74 -9.82 -18.72
N TRP A 468 -6.74 -10.62 -18.36
CA TRP A 468 -5.79 -11.24 -19.30
C TRP A 468 -5.80 -12.76 -19.29
N GLN A 469 -6.67 -13.38 -18.49
CA GLN A 469 -6.94 -14.83 -18.53
C GLN A 469 -8.10 -15.19 -19.48
N MET A 470 -8.68 -14.19 -20.15
CA MET A 470 -9.81 -14.33 -21.07
C MET A 470 -9.39 -14.73 -22.48
#